data_AF-A0AAD5K192-F1
#
_entry.id   AF-A0AAD5K192-F1
#
_cell.length_a   1.000
_cell.length_b   1.000
_cell.length_c   1.000
_cell.angle_alpha   90.00
_cell.angle_beta   90.00
_cell.angle_gamma   90.00
#
_symmetry.space_group_name_H-M   'P 1'
#
loop_
_entity.id
_entity.type
_entity.pdbx_description
1 polymer ?
#
loop_
_entity_poly.entity_id
_entity_poly.type
_entity_poly.pdbx_seq_one_letter_code
_entity_poly.pdbx_strand_id
1 'polypeptide(L)'
;MFRRAGTSTFKKYAEQFRHKPASYLTSFALLHEITAIIPLPIVYYTLDYSDIRVPVPEQAVAEGNRIMSKVRTRYGYEPLDSDSQVMVNLATSYAVVKAMLPLRIAASVALTPFMAERLIGPMGSFITRLFRRQK
;
A
#
# COMPACT_ATOMS: atom_id res chain seq x y z
N MET A 1 -24.26 -3.62 43.71
CA MET A 1 -23.23 -2.77 43.07
C MET A 1 -22.62 -3.55 41.91
N PHE A 2 -23.15 -3.42 40.70
CA PHE A 2 -22.75 -4.22 39.53
C PHE A 2 -21.48 -3.63 38.88
N ARG A 3 -20.35 -4.34 38.95
CA ARG A 3 -19.14 -4.06 38.14
C ARG A 3 -19.42 -4.45 36.69
N ARG A 4 -19.44 -3.48 35.77
CA ARG A 4 -19.40 -3.72 34.32
C ARG A 4 -18.13 -4.50 34.01
N ALA A 5 -18.29 -5.75 33.55
CA ALA A 5 -17.20 -6.50 32.93
C ALA A 5 -16.81 -5.78 31.63
N GLY A 6 -15.64 -5.16 31.63
CA GLY A 6 -15.06 -4.59 30.42
C GLY A 6 -14.82 -5.72 29.42
N THR A 7 -15.57 -5.73 28.32
CA THR A 7 -15.25 -6.62 27.21
C THR A 7 -13.88 -6.22 26.68
N SER A 8 -12.95 -7.17 26.58
CA SER A 8 -11.62 -6.90 26.04
C SER A 8 -11.79 -6.30 24.64
N THR A 9 -11.01 -5.28 24.32
CA THR A 9 -11.03 -4.59 23.02
C THR A 9 -11.00 -5.60 21.85
N PHE A 10 -10.26 -6.70 22.01
CA PHE A 10 -10.20 -7.82 21.06
C PHE A 10 -11.52 -8.58 20.88
N LYS A 11 -12.30 -8.81 21.95
CA LYS A 11 -13.64 -9.43 21.85
C LYS A 11 -14.61 -8.53 21.07
N LYS A 12 -14.54 -7.21 21.27
CA LYS A 12 -15.36 -6.24 20.51
C LYS A 12 -15.03 -6.24 19.02
N TYR A 13 -13.75 -6.25 18.67
CA TYR A 13 -13.32 -6.37 17.28
C TYR A 13 -13.81 -7.69 16.65
N ALA A 14 -13.62 -8.81 17.34
CA ALA A 14 -14.07 -10.11 16.86
C ALA A 14 -15.60 -10.20 16.67
N GLU A 15 -16.40 -9.56 17.54
CA GLU A 15 -17.85 -9.47 17.36
C GLU A 15 -18.25 -8.57 16.18
N GLN A 16 -17.64 -7.38 16.04
CA GLN A 16 -17.93 -6.47 14.91
C GLN A 16 -17.56 -7.07 13.55
N PHE A 17 -16.42 -7.76 13.44
CA PHE A 17 -16.03 -8.49 12.23
C PHE A 17 -17.07 -9.54 11.82
N ARG A 18 -17.66 -10.24 12.79
CA ARG A 18 -18.65 -11.30 12.54
C ARG A 18 -19.93 -10.78 11.90
N HIS A 19 -20.29 -9.52 12.16
CA HIS A 19 -21.53 -8.92 11.67
C HIS A 19 -21.40 -8.25 10.29
N LYS A 20 -20.20 -7.84 9.86
CA LYS A 20 -19.95 -7.20 8.54
C LYS A 20 -18.61 -7.61 7.90
N PRO A 21 -18.39 -8.91 7.62
CA PRO A 21 -17.09 -9.41 7.19
C PRO A 21 -16.60 -8.80 5.87
N ALA A 22 -17.50 -8.60 4.90
CA ALA A 22 -17.14 -8.01 3.60
C ALA A 22 -16.64 -6.57 3.72
N SER A 23 -17.32 -5.74 4.53
CA SER A 23 -16.94 -4.33 4.73
C SER A 23 -15.54 -4.18 5.33
N TYR A 24 -15.20 -5.04 6.29
CA TYR A 24 -13.89 -5.04 6.93
C TYR A 24 -12.81 -5.57 5.98
N LEU A 25 -13.09 -6.63 5.22
CA LEU A 25 -12.15 -7.16 4.24
C LEU A 25 -11.85 -6.13 3.13
N THR A 26 -12.89 -5.48 2.59
CA THR A 26 -12.72 -4.42 1.59
C THR A 26 -11.93 -3.23 2.16
N SER A 27 -12.23 -2.82 3.39
CA SER A 27 -11.50 -1.71 4.05
C SER A 27 -10.03 -2.06 4.27
N PHE A 28 -9.75 -3.29 4.71
CA PHE A 28 -8.39 -3.80 4.87
C PHE A 28 -7.64 -3.81 3.53
N ALA A 29 -8.24 -4.34 2.46
CA ALA A 29 -7.63 -4.37 1.14
C ALA A 29 -7.31 -2.96 0.63
N LEU A 30 -8.25 -2.01 0.75
CA LEU A 30 -8.02 -0.63 0.36
C LEU A 30 -6.88 0.01 1.16
N LEU A 31 -6.87 -0.16 2.48
CA LEU A 31 -5.78 0.33 3.33
C LEU A 31 -4.44 -0.34 2.97
N HIS A 32 -4.45 -1.63 2.64
CA HIS A 32 -3.25 -2.36 2.24
C HIS A 32 -2.65 -1.80 0.96
N GLU A 33 -3.48 -1.49 -0.03
CA GLU A 33 -3.06 -0.89 -1.30
C GLU A 33 -2.56 0.56 -1.11
N ILE A 34 -3.28 1.38 -0.35
CA ILE A 34 -2.89 2.77 -0.09
C ILE A 34 -1.53 2.81 0.63
N THR A 35 -1.35 1.95 1.63
CA THR A 35 -0.07 1.83 2.34
C THR A 35 1.03 1.15 1.50
N ALA A 36 0.72 0.62 0.31
CA ALA A 36 1.72 0.19 -0.68
C ALA A 36 2.12 1.34 -1.62
N ILE A 37 1.12 2.06 -2.12
CA ILE A 37 1.26 3.07 -3.18
C ILE A 37 1.90 4.35 -2.64
N ILE A 38 1.51 4.81 -1.45
CA ILE A 38 2.01 6.09 -0.89
C ILE A 38 3.50 6.02 -0.52
N PRO A 39 3.99 4.96 0.16
CA PRO A 39 5.40 4.91 0.53
C PRO A 39 6.37 4.76 -0.65
N LEU A 40 5.92 4.17 -1.77
CA LEU A 40 6.75 3.98 -2.97
C LEU A 40 7.40 5.28 -3.49
N PRO A 41 6.64 6.33 -3.86
CA PRO A 41 7.22 7.60 -4.30
C PRO A 41 7.95 8.32 -3.17
N ILE A 42 7.50 8.20 -1.91
CA ILE A 42 8.18 8.84 -0.77
C ILE A 42 9.60 8.28 -0.64
N VAL A 43 9.77 6.96 -0.64
CA VAL A 43 11.09 6.34 -0.55
C VAL A 43 11.92 6.66 -1.80
N TYR A 44 11.32 6.60 -2.99
CA TYR A 44 12.01 6.93 -4.24
C TYR A 44 12.59 8.35 -4.21
N TYR A 45 11.75 9.35 -3.95
CA TYR A 45 12.19 10.74 -3.89
C TYR A 45 13.18 10.96 -2.75
N THR A 46 13.02 10.27 -1.62
CA THR A 46 14.01 10.35 -0.54
C THR A 46 15.38 9.88 -1.02
N LEU A 47 15.47 8.75 -1.72
CA LEU A 47 16.73 8.23 -2.27
C LEU A 47 17.31 9.14 -3.36
N ASP A 48 16.45 9.65 -4.23
CA ASP A 48 16.81 10.54 -5.34
C ASP A 48 17.35 11.89 -4.84
N TYR A 49 16.72 12.50 -3.83
CA TYR A 49 17.14 13.77 -3.25
C TYR A 49 18.32 13.67 -2.28
N SER A 50 18.55 12.50 -1.67
CA SER A 50 19.62 12.32 -0.68
C SER A 50 20.93 11.81 -1.28
N ASP A 51 20.98 11.57 -2.59
CA ASP A 51 22.11 10.98 -3.31
C ASP A 51 22.63 9.68 -2.65
N ILE A 52 21.77 8.96 -1.93
CA ILE A 52 22.12 7.69 -1.29
C ILE A 52 22.30 6.64 -2.36
N ARG A 53 23.54 6.25 -2.60
CA ARG A 53 23.88 5.18 -3.55
C ARG A 53 23.81 3.84 -2.85
N VAL A 54 22.87 3.01 -3.30
CA VAL A 54 22.80 1.62 -2.86
C VAL A 54 23.99 0.87 -3.47
N PRO A 55 24.75 0.10 -2.68
CA PRO A 55 25.94 -0.59 -3.15
C PRO A 55 25.56 -1.73 -4.10
N VAL A 56 25.43 -1.41 -5.38
CA VAL A 56 25.18 -2.34 -6.47
C VAL A 56 26.37 -2.28 -7.44
N PRO A 57 26.89 -3.41 -7.93
CA PRO A 57 28.00 -3.39 -8.89
C PRO A 57 27.67 -2.53 -10.12
N GLU A 58 28.58 -1.66 -10.54
CA GLU A 58 28.35 -0.75 -11.69
C GLU A 58 27.97 -1.50 -12.96
N GLN A 59 28.56 -2.68 -13.17
CA GLN A 59 28.21 -3.59 -14.27
C GLN A 59 26.72 -4.00 -14.26
N ALA A 60 26.14 -4.23 -13.09
CA ALA A 60 24.73 -4.60 -12.95
C ALA A 60 23.81 -3.38 -13.18
N VAL A 61 24.25 -2.18 -12.79
CA VAL A 61 23.54 -0.93 -13.08
C VAL A 61 23.52 -0.67 -14.58
N ALA A 62 24.68 -0.74 -15.23
CA ALA A 62 24.82 -0.54 -16.68
C ALA A 62 24.04 -1.57 -17.50
N GLU A 63 24.09 -2.85 -17.11
CA GLU A 63 23.32 -3.91 -17.77
C GLU A 63 21.82 -3.70 -17.59
N GLY A 64 21.37 -3.39 -16.36
CA GLY A 64 19.97 -3.09 -16.06
C GLY A 64 19.45 -1.90 -16.87
N ASN A 65 20.22 -0.81 -16.93
CA ASN A 65 19.87 0.38 -17.71
C ASN A 65 19.85 0.11 -19.21
N ARG A 66 20.74 -0.74 -19.73
CA ARG A 66 20.72 -1.18 -21.14
C ARG A 66 19.44 -1.96 -21.47
N ILE A 67 19.02 -2.88 -20.60
CA ILE A 67 17.79 -3.64 -20.78
C ILE A 67 16.59 -2.70 -20.72
N MET A 68 16.54 -1.82 -19.72
CA MET A 68 15.43 -0.89 -19.55
C MET A 68 15.35 0.12 -20.70
N SER A 69 16.47 0.59 -21.22
CA SER A 69 16.51 1.52 -22.35
C SER A 69 15.85 0.94 -23.59
N LYS A 70 15.99 -0.36 -23.86
CA LYS A 70 15.26 -1.04 -24.97
C LYS A 70 13.75 -0.98 -24.78
N VAL A 71 13.27 -1.07 -23.54
CA VAL A 71 11.84 -0.97 -23.22
C VAL A 71 11.38 0.47 -23.34
N ARG A 72 12.08 1.42 -22.72
CA ARG A 72 11.75 2.85 -22.74
C ARG A 72 11.67 3.42 -24.16
N THR A 73 12.68 3.15 -24.98
CA THR A 73 12.72 3.60 -26.38
C THR A 73 11.58 3.02 -27.22
N ARG A 74 11.11 1.80 -26.93
CA ARG A 74 9.93 1.22 -27.59
C ARG A 74 8.65 2.01 -27.32
N TYR A 75 8.55 2.67 -26.17
CA TYR A 75 7.41 3.53 -25.80
C TYR A 75 7.65 5.02 -26.11
N GLY A 76 8.71 5.36 -26.84
CA GLY A 76 9.03 6.75 -27.22
C GLY A 76 9.71 7.57 -26.13
N TYR A 77 10.24 6.93 -25.08
CA TYR A 77 11.04 7.60 -24.06
C TYR A 77 12.53 7.56 -24.40
N GLU A 78 13.27 8.58 -23.96
CA GLU A 78 14.73 8.62 -24.03
C GLU A 78 15.37 7.38 -23.38
N PRO A 79 16.56 6.93 -23.81
CA PRO A 79 17.31 5.90 -23.11
C PRO A 79 17.71 6.37 -21.70
N LEU A 80 18.10 5.42 -20.85
CA LEU A 80 18.74 5.73 -19.57
C LEU A 80 20.25 5.77 -19.77
N ASP A 81 20.92 6.68 -19.08
CA ASP A 81 22.37 6.66 -18.97
C ASP A 81 22.83 5.37 -18.27
N SER A 82 24.02 4.88 -18.63
CA SER A 82 24.56 3.63 -18.10
C SER A 82 24.79 3.67 -16.58
N ASP A 83 25.09 4.84 -16.03
CA ASP A 83 25.30 5.11 -14.61
C ASP A 83 24.04 5.62 -13.89
N SER A 84 22.90 5.71 -14.59
CA SER A 84 21.64 6.21 -14.05
C SER A 84 21.16 5.38 -12.85
N GLN A 85 20.88 6.06 -11.74
CA GLN A 85 20.39 5.43 -10.50
C GLN A 85 18.87 5.23 -10.48
N VAL A 86 18.13 5.68 -11.50
CA VAL A 86 16.66 5.63 -11.51
C VAL A 86 16.16 4.19 -11.29
N MET A 87 16.76 3.21 -11.95
CA MET A 87 16.37 1.81 -11.80
C MET A 87 16.71 1.25 -10.42
N VAL A 88 17.88 1.61 -9.88
CA VAL A 88 18.33 1.21 -8.55
C VAL A 88 17.42 1.81 -7.49
N ASN A 89 17.09 3.09 -7.60
CA ASN A 89 16.21 3.81 -6.68
C ASN A 89 14.80 3.24 -6.71
N LEU A 90 14.24 2.92 -7.88
CA LEU A 90 12.94 2.24 -8.00
C LEU A 90 12.96 0.85 -7.37
N ALA A 91 13.98 0.03 -7.68
CA ALA A 91 14.12 -1.31 -7.12
C ALA A 91 14.28 -1.29 -5.60
N THR A 92 15.07 -0.36 -5.08
CA THR A 92 15.30 -0.15 -3.66
C THR A 92 14.02 0.31 -2.97
N SER A 93 13.29 1.25 -3.58
CA SER A 93 12.00 1.72 -3.05
C SER A 93 11.01 0.58 -2.93
N TYR A 94 10.91 -0.26 -3.96
CA TYR A 94 10.07 -1.45 -3.92
C TYR A 94 10.52 -2.44 -2.82
N ALA A 95 11.84 -2.67 -2.70
CA ALA A 95 12.39 -3.54 -1.66
C ALA A 95 12.09 -3.02 -0.25
N VAL A 96 12.20 -1.71 -0.01
CA VAL A 96 11.85 -1.08 1.26
C VAL A 96 10.36 -1.23 1.57
N VAL A 97 9.47 -0.92 0.62
CA VAL A 97 8.03 -1.09 0.79
C VAL A 97 7.64 -2.55 1.07
N LYS A 98 8.42 -3.50 0.52
CA LYS A 98 8.27 -4.93 0.77
C LYS A 98 8.84 -5.35 2.14
N ALA A 99 9.95 -4.76 2.58
CA ALA A 99 10.47 -4.97 3.93
C ALA A 99 9.49 -4.44 5.00
N MET A 100 8.75 -3.39 4.69
CA MET A 100 7.70 -2.83 5.55
C MET A 100 6.43 -3.69 5.64
N LEU A 101 6.33 -4.83 4.94
CA LEU A 101 5.11 -5.66 4.91
C LEU A 101 4.52 -5.98 6.31
N PRO A 102 5.30 -6.39 7.33
CA PRO A 102 4.74 -6.70 8.64
C PRO A 102 4.09 -5.47 9.30
N LEU A 103 4.79 -4.33 9.21
CA LEU A 103 4.30 -3.06 9.72
C LEU A 103 3.04 -2.60 8.96
N ARG A 104 3.04 -2.76 7.64
CA ARG A 104 1.90 -2.41 6.78
C ARG A 104 0.68 -3.24 7.13
N ILE A 105 0.83 -4.56 7.29
CA ILE A 105 -0.28 -5.45 7.69
C ILE A 105 -0.82 -5.02 9.06
N ALA A 106 0.07 -4.79 10.04
CA ALA A 106 -0.34 -4.34 11.37
C ALA A 106 -1.10 -2.99 11.34
N ALA A 107 -0.57 -2.02 10.59
CA ALA A 107 -1.20 -0.71 10.41
C ALA A 107 -2.56 -0.82 9.69
N SER A 108 -2.64 -1.59 8.60
CA SER A 108 -3.89 -1.82 7.87
C SER A 108 -4.94 -2.48 8.76
N VAL A 109 -4.59 -3.50 9.54
CA VAL A 109 -5.52 -4.15 10.49
C VAL A 109 -6.00 -3.17 11.55
N ALA A 110 -5.10 -2.38 12.15
CA ALA A 110 -5.44 -1.41 13.18
C ALA A 110 -6.38 -0.29 12.67
N LEU A 111 -6.19 0.14 11.43
CA LEU A 111 -6.98 1.21 10.79
C LEU A 111 -8.28 0.72 10.12
N THR A 112 -8.41 -0.58 9.87
CA THR A 112 -9.60 -1.19 9.26
C THR A 112 -10.92 -0.79 9.94
N PRO A 113 -11.09 -0.86 11.28
CA PRO A 113 -12.34 -0.47 11.93
C PRO A 113 -12.69 1.01 11.70
N PHE A 114 -11.70 1.90 11.80
CA PHE A 114 -11.88 3.33 11.54
C PHE A 114 -12.29 3.60 10.10
N MET A 115 -11.65 2.94 9.13
CA MET A 115 -11.98 3.08 7.71
C MET A 115 -13.37 2.51 7.40
N ALA A 116 -13.72 1.34 7.93
CA ALA A 116 -15.03 0.73 7.73
C ALA A 116 -16.16 1.63 8.26
N GLU A 117 -15.96 2.26 9.42
CA GLU A 117 -16.94 3.18 10.00
C GLU A 117 -17.05 4.49 9.21
N ARG A 118 -15.91 5.07 8.79
CA ARG A 118 -15.88 6.41 8.17
C ARG A 118 -16.17 6.44 6.67
N LEU A 119 -15.78 5.42 5.91
CA LEU A 119 -16.02 5.34 4.46
C LEU A 119 -17.28 4.55 4.12
N ILE A 120 -17.52 3.42 4.80
CA ILE A 120 -18.63 2.51 4.45
C ILE A 120 -19.90 2.86 5.23
N GLY A 121 -19.81 3.51 6.40
CA GLY A 121 -20.97 4.07 7.09
C GLY A 121 -21.83 4.99 6.21
N PRO A 122 -21.28 6.04 5.59
CA PRO A 122 -22.03 6.92 4.70
C PRO A 122 -22.32 6.30 3.32
N MET A 123 -21.36 5.63 2.67
CA MET A 123 -21.55 5.07 1.32
C MET A 123 -22.41 3.80 1.25
N GLY A 124 -22.44 3.00 2.32
CA GLY A 124 -23.20 1.74 2.36
C GLY A 124 -24.71 1.96 2.21
N SER A 125 -25.22 3.10 2.68
CA SER A 125 -26.62 3.51 2.48
C SER A 125 -26.95 3.86 1.02
N PHE A 126 -25.94 4.30 0.25
CA PHE A 126 -26.10 4.72 -1.14
C PHE A 126 -26.07 3.52 -2.10
N ILE A 127 -25.13 2.58 -1.88
CA ILE A 127 -25.01 1.34 -2.67
C ILE A 127 -26.21 0.42 -2.42
N THR A 128 -26.66 0.27 -1.16
CA THR A 128 -27.87 -0.52 -0.86
C THR A 128 -29.13 0.11 -1.44
N ARG A 129 -29.25 1.45 -1.49
CA ARG A 129 -30.37 2.12 -2.17
C ARG A 129 -30.40 1.88 -3.67
N LEU A 130 -29.24 1.79 -4.32
CA LEU A 130 -29.15 1.52 -5.75
C LEU A 130 -29.52 0.06 -6.07
N PHE A 131 -29.07 -0.89 -5.24
CA PHE A 131 -29.40 -2.32 -5.40
C PHE A 131 -30.87 -2.65 -5.05
N ARG A 132 -31.51 -1.90 -4.16
CA ARG A 132 -32.90 -2.13 -3.74
C ARG A 132 -33.96 -1.50 -4.67
N ARG A 133 -33.54 -0.79 -5.72
CA ARG A 133 -34.43 -0.23 -6.76
C ARG A 133 -34.69 -1.18 -7.94
N GLN A 134 -34.07 -2.36 -7.96
CA GLN A 134 -34.19 -3.36 -9.02
C GLN A 134 -34.97 -4.62 -8.59
N LYS A 135 -35.76 -4.54 -7.51
CA LYS A 135 -36.77 -5.55 -7.17
C LYS A 135 -38.14 -4.90 -7.08
#